data_AF-A0A401SB40-F1
#
_entry.id   AF-A0A401SB40-F1
#
_cell.length_a   1.000
_cell.length_b   1.000
_cell.length_c   1.000
_cell.angle_alpha   90.00
_cell.angle_beta   90.00
_cell.angle_gamma   90.00
#
_symmetry.space_group_name_H-M   'P 1'
#
loop_
_entity.id
_entity.type
_entity.pdbx_description
1 polymer ?
#
loop_
_entity_poly.entity_id
_entity_poly.type
_entity_poly.pdbx_seq_one_letter_code
_entity_poly.pdbx_strand_id
1 'polypeptide(L)'
;MFGRRGRGLQLDMARINCMTVLRFLVLLIVVIMGLKMYPIFKTKQLGTIAKDSFWSKRGGAITNNQKMEHEVIQTTQQVKEIIKAEVKPKTRKQKDYGISGMRIVHLDLKGAAPKLSYLQQIFPLLASTGVNGILMEYEDTFPYHDDLEILKSTYAFSSADIDKIQQLAESNNLEIIPLIQTFGHMEFVLKHDKYWNLREVKKYPNSLNPHLAGSLNLVKEMLSQVLDKHSKSGWIHIGADEVFNLGEGTESKQWINEQRGDIGKMYLDHIKQVGSFVVKRYPGIKLIMWDDMMRKISKERIIESGITEHITPMVWFYHPDFRIDQVEAFLTKYMDSGFKNVWFASAFKGATGVSQNWTPIKFHLENHLRWLQVMKSISKFSSLRFQGLALTGWQRYDHFSTLCELLPVAIPSLVVCMQTVTHGSFTEKAKTKSQQLLGFKNINPENNSSEGEGTFAGAEIYQMVRWITQNLKSEVISVLENNREIKGWFNRYNRKHQFANPRNMERFDSELHRVHKNWEEYLGNFRAQMENIYFPDTVEEWMEVNVNLYMDPLRELVKDYKEIMALMAAPKQN
;
A
#
# COMPACT_ATOMS: atom_id res chain seq x y z
N MET A 1 -26.16 61.31 2.86
CA MET A 1 -26.37 62.21 1.71
C MET A 1 -25.60 61.64 0.53
N PHE A 2 -26.24 60.91 -0.40
CA PHE A 2 -26.65 61.35 -1.75
C PHE A 2 -25.51 62.03 -2.56
N GLY A 3 -25.10 61.58 -3.76
CA GLY A 3 -25.60 60.50 -4.60
C GLY A 3 -24.84 60.29 -5.92
N ARG A 4 -25.08 59.09 -6.48
CA ARG A 4 -25.07 58.60 -7.87
C ARG A 4 -24.58 59.48 -9.04
N ARG A 5 -23.73 58.88 -9.88
CA ARG A 5 -23.92 58.74 -11.35
C ARG A 5 -23.46 57.35 -11.78
N GLY A 6 -24.15 56.75 -12.75
CA GLY A 6 -23.89 55.39 -13.24
C GLY A 6 -23.92 55.28 -14.76
N ARG A 7 -23.87 54.01 -15.21
CA ARG A 7 -23.87 53.41 -16.56
C ARG A 7 -22.47 53.32 -17.22
N GLY A 8 -22.11 52.22 -17.89
CA GLY A 8 -22.95 51.16 -18.48
C GLY A 8 -22.31 49.76 -18.50
N LEU A 9 -23.19 48.76 -18.63
CA LEU A 9 -22.89 47.40 -19.07
C LEU A 9 -22.43 47.42 -20.53
N GLN A 10 -21.43 46.60 -20.86
CA GLN A 10 -21.25 46.06 -22.20
C GLN A 10 -20.85 44.58 -22.07
N LEU A 11 -21.75 43.70 -22.51
CA LEU A 11 -21.47 42.32 -22.88
C LEU A 11 -20.64 42.34 -24.16
N ASP A 12 -19.57 41.55 -24.23
CA ASP A 12 -19.14 40.99 -25.50
C ASP A 12 -18.45 39.62 -25.35
N MET A 13 -18.84 38.73 -26.25
CA MET A 13 -18.54 37.31 -26.30
C MET A 13 -17.17 37.00 -26.91
N ALA A 14 -16.68 35.80 -26.57
CA ALA A 14 -15.84 34.90 -27.37
C ALA A 14 -14.36 35.26 -27.61
N ARG A 15 -13.50 34.72 -26.72
CA ARG A 15 -12.21 34.12 -27.13
C ARG A 15 -12.28 32.63 -26.90
N ILE A 16 -12.75 31.90 -27.91
CA ILE A 16 -12.68 30.44 -27.95
C ILE A 16 -11.22 30.07 -28.23
N ASN A 17 -10.61 29.34 -27.28
CA ASN A 17 -9.22 28.95 -27.33
C ASN A 17 -9.04 27.89 -28.44
N CYS A 18 -8.20 28.19 -29.44
CA CYS A 18 -8.00 27.37 -30.66
C CYS A 18 -7.59 25.91 -30.35
N MET A 19 -6.96 25.69 -29.19
CA MET A 19 -6.58 24.36 -28.70
C MET A 19 -7.76 23.50 -28.25
N THR A 20 -8.87 24.10 -27.78
CA THR A 20 -10.05 23.36 -27.33
C THR A 20 -10.84 22.84 -28.53
N VAL A 21 -10.95 23.63 -29.60
CA VAL A 21 -11.60 23.21 -30.86
C VAL A 21 -10.82 22.10 -31.55
N LEU A 22 -9.48 22.17 -31.52
CA LEU A 22 -8.62 21.11 -32.07
C LEU A 22 -8.77 19.78 -31.32
N ARG A 23 -8.90 19.82 -29.98
CA ARG A 23 -9.14 18.62 -29.16
C ARG A 23 -10.49 17.97 -29.44
N PHE A 24 -11.55 18.76 -29.65
CA PHE A 24 -12.87 18.22 -30.03
C PHE A 24 -12.87 17.62 -31.45
N LEU A 25 -12.17 18.23 -32.41
CA LEU A 25 -12.04 17.71 -33.77
C LEU A 25 -11.27 16.37 -33.80
N VAL A 26 -10.20 16.24 -33.02
CA VAL A 26 -9.45 14.98 -32.91
C VAL A 26 -10.30 13.88 -32.25
N LEU A 27 -11.06 14.21 -31.20
CA LEU A 27 -11.95 13.26 -30.54
C LEU A 27 -13.05 12.75 -31.50
N LEU A 28 -13.62 13.64 -32.31
CA LEU A 28 -14.64 13.29 -33.31
C LEU A 28 -14.07 12.37 -34.40
N ILE A 29 -12.85 12.63 -34.87
CA ILE A 29 -12.17 11.80 -35.88
C ILE A 29 -11.85 10.40 -35.31
N VAL A 30 -11.43 10.30 -34.05
CA VAL A 30 -11.17 9.01 -33.37
C VAL A 30 -12.46 8.20 -33.20
N VAL A 31 -13.58 8.85 -32.85
CA VAL A 31 -14.89 8.19 -32.76
C VAL A 31 -15.38 7.70 -34.14
N ILE A 32 -15.21 8.52 -35.19
CA ILE A 32 -15.58 8.13 -36.56
C ILE A 32 -14.71 6.97 -37.09
N MET A 33 -13.42 6.94 -36.74
CA MET A 33 -12.54 5.82 -37.10
C MET A 33 -12.84 4.55 -36.27
N GLY A 34 -13.18 4.70 -35.00
CA GLY A 34 -13.61 3.59 -34.13
C GLY A 34 -14.90 2.92 -34.61
N LEU A 35 -15.85 3.71 -35.12
CA LEU A 35 -17.11 3.20 -35.67
C LEU A 35 -16.96 2.50 -37.03
N LYS A 36 -15.87 2.73 -37.77
CA LYS A 36 -15.59 2.08 -39.07
C LYS A 36 -14.82 0.76 -38.97
N MET A 37 -14.33 0.37 -37.79
CA MET A 37 -13.35 -0.71 -37.60
C MET A 37 -13.89 -1.97 -36.88
N TYR A 38 -15.19 -2.11 -36.63
CA TYR A 38 -15.75 -3.32 -36.02
C TYR A 38 -16.53 -4.19 -37.03
N PRO A 39 -16.17 -5.47 -37.24
CA PRO A 39 -16.88 -6.34 -38.16
C PRO A 39 -18.16 -6.92 -37.53
N ILE A 40 -19.21 -6.86 -38.34
CA ILE A 40 -20.57 -7.34 -38.12
C ILE A 40 -20.59 -8.88 -38.05
N PHE A 41 -21.00 -9.46 -36.91
CA PHE A 41 -21.52 -10.83 -36.86
C PHE A 41 -23.05 -10.81 -36.93
N LYS A 42 -23.57 -11.55 -37.90
CA LYS A 42 -24.97 -11.65 -38.34
C LYS A 42 -25.95 -11.95 -37.18
N THR A 43 -26.91 -11.06 -36.98
CA THR A 43 -28.19 -11.37 -36.32
C THR A 43 -29.22 -11.74 -37.38
N LYS A 44 -29.83 -12.92 -37.21
CA LYS A 44 -30.91 -13.44 -38.06
C LYS A 44 -32.19 -12.67 -37.73
N GLN A 45 -32.85 -12.18 -38.78
CA GLN A 45 -34.09 -11.39 -38.75
C GLN A 45 -35.19 -11.96 -37.85
N LEU A 46 -35.86 -11.08 -37.11
CA LEU A 46 -37.31 -11.12 -36.95
C LEU A 46 -37.87 -9.69 -37.05
N GLY A 47 -38.92 -9.56 -37.84
CA GLY A 47 -39.37 -8.33 -38.49
C GLY A 47 -39.97 -7.26 -37.58
N THR A 48 -39.81 -6.05 -38.10
CA THR A 48 -40.52 -4.80 -37.82
C THR A 48 -42.04 -4.96 -37.71
N ILE A 49 -42.66 -4.34 -36.69
CA ILE A 49 -43.96 -3.67 -36.83
C ILE A 49 -43.92 -2.35 -36.05
N ALA A 50 -44.22 -1.26 -36.77
CA ALA A 50 -44.36 0.11 -36.28
C ALA A 50 -45.78 0.37 -35.72
N LYS A 51 -45.88 1.47 -34.98
CA LYS A 51 -47.06 2.09 -34.36
C LYS A 51 -48.25 2.25 -35.33
N ASP A 52 -49.49 2.04 -34.85
CA ASP A 52 -50.45 3.12 -34.49
C ASP A 52 -51.92 2.66 -34.43
N SER A 53 -52.64 3.13 -33.40
CA SER A 53 -54.10 3.41 -33.38
C SER A 53 -55.01 2.16 -33.47
N PHE A 54 -56.31 2.07 -33.15
CA PHE A 54 -57.42 2.92 -32.75
C PHE A 54 -58.60 1.93 -32.53
N TRP A 55 -59.57 2.26 -31.68
CA TRP A 55 -60.69 1.40 -31.24
C TRP A 55 -61.40 0.54 -32.32
N SER A 56 -61.70 -0.74 -32.02
CA SER A 56 -62.96 -1.41 -32.40
C SER A 56 -63.09 -2.85 -31.85
N LYS A 57 -64.32 -3.16 -31.40
CA LYS A 57 -64.84 -4.44 -30.88
C LYS A 57 -64.84 -5.58 -31.90
N ARG A 58 -64.59 -6.82 -31.46
CA ARG A 58 -65.50 -8.00 -31.49
C ARG A 58 -64.78 -9.28 -31.05
N GLY A 59 -65.54 -10.16 -30.42
CA GLY A 59 -65.05 -11.34 -29.71
C GLY A 59 -64.58 -12.51 -30.57
N GLY A 60 -63.95 -13.46 -29.89
CA GLY A 60 -63.49 -14.74 -30.40
C GLY A 60 -62.48 -15.35 -29.43
N ALA A 61 -62.97 -16.02 -28.38
CA ALA A 61 -62.13 -16.91 -27.59
C ALA A 61 -61.75 -18.12 -28.45
N ILE A 62 -60.49 -18.56 -28.38
CA ILE A 62 -60.04 -19.97 -28.47
C ILE A 62 -58.52 -20.03 -28.15
N THR A 63 -58.25 -20.63 -27.00
CA THR A 63 -57.09 -21.47 -26.59
C THR A 63 -55.69 -21.16 -27.11
N ASN A 64 -54.81 -20.63 -26.24
CA ASN A 64 -53.37 -20.93 -26.30
C ASN A 64 -52.59 -20.68 -24.99
N ASN A 65 -53.24 -20.79 -23.82
CA ASN A 65 -52.56 -20.52 -22.54
C ASN A 65 -51.64 -21.65 -22.04
N GLN A 66 -51.83 -22.90 -22.49
CA GLN A 66 -51.04 -24.02 -21.94
C GLN A 66 -49.64 -24.19 -22.56
N LYS A 67 -49.39 -23.62 -23.75
CA LYS A 67 -48.07 -23.72 -24.41
C LYS A 67 -47.07 -22.67 -23.90
N MET A 68 -47.54 -21.44 -23.64
CA MET A 68 -46.70 -20.39 -23.06
C MET A 68 -46.31 -20.65 -21.60
N GLU A 69 -47.22 -21.20 -20.77
CA GLU A 69 -46.88 -21.54 -19.38
C GLU A 69 -45.83 -22.65 -19.30
N HIS A 70 -45.88 -23.65 -20.18
CA HIS A 70 -44.88 -24.71 -20.23
C HIS A 70 -43.51 -24.24 -20.72
N GLU A 71 -43.44 -23.33 -21.71
CA GLU A 71 -42.17 -22.76 -22.18
C GLU A 71 -41.55 -21.81 -21.15
N VAL A 72 -42.35 -21.02 -20.44
CA VAL A 72 -41.85 -20.12 -19.37
C VAL A 72 -41.35 -20.93 -18.17
N ILE A 73 -42.02 -22.01 -17.78
CA ILE A 73 -41.58 -22.89 -16.68
C ILE A 73 -40.29 -23.62 -17.06
N GLN A 74 -40.19 -24.17 -18.28
CA GLN A 74 -38.96 -24.82 -18.76
C GLN A 74 -37.78 -23.85 -18.84
N THR A 75 -37.99 -22.63 -19.35
CA THR A 75 -36.94 -21.60 -19.42
C THR A 75 -36.52 -21.16 -18.01
N THR A 76 -37.45 -21.05 -17.07
CA THR A 76 -37.15 -20.69 -15.66
C THR A 76 -36.43 -21.82 -14.92
N GLN A 77 -36.73 -23.08 -15.23
CA GLN A 77 -35.98 -24.23 -14.70
C GLN A 77 -34.60 -24.36 -15.32
N GLN A 78 -34.44 -24.14 -16.63
CA GLN A 78 -33.13 -24.09 -17.29
C GLN A 78 -32.26 -22.96 -16.74
N VAL A 79 -32.81 -21.76 -16.53
CA VAL A 79 -32.09 -20.64 -15.91
C VAL A 79 -31.75 -20.94 -14.45
N LYS A 80 -32.64 -21.59 -13.68
CA LYS A 80 -32.33 -22.03 -12.30
C LYS A 80 -31.26 -23.13 -12.25
N GLU A 81 -31.21 -24.03 -13.23
CA GLU A 81 -30.16 -25.05 -13.33
C GLU A 81 -28.83 -24.47 -13.82
N ILE A 82 -28.83 -23.49 -14.73
CA ILE A 82 -27.65 -22.74 -15.16
C ILE A 82 -27.08 -21.91 -14.00
N ILE A 83 -27.94 -21.21 -13.24
CA ILE A 83 -27.55 -20.47 -12.02
C ILE A 83 -27.06 -21.42 -10.91
N LYS A 84 -27.61 -22.64 -10.79
CA LYS A 84 -27.10 -23.68 -9.88
C LYS A 84 -25.79 -24.32 -10.37
N ALA A 85 -25.55 -24.35 -11.67
CA ALA A 85 -24.35 -24.94 -12.27
C ALA A 85 -23.13 -23.99 -12.21
N GLU A 86 -23.33 -22.67 -12.14
CA GLU A 86 -22.24 -21.69 -12.13
C GLU A 86 -21.65 -21.33 -10.75
N VAL A 87 -22.14 -21.90 -9.64
CA VAL A 87 -21.49 -21.77 -8.33
C VAL A 87 -21.42 -23.11 -7.62
N LYS A 88 -20.69 -24.07 -8.22
CA LYS A 88 -19.99 -25.03 -7.37
C LYS A 88 -18.86 -24.26 -6.69
N PRO A 89 -18.81 -24.17 -5.35
CA PRO A 89 -17.70 -23.50 -4.68
C PRO A 89 -16.42 -24.20 -5.15
N LYS A 90 -15.54 -23.46 -5.85
CA LYS A 90 -14.19 -23.93 -6.14
C LYS A 90 -13.57 -24.24 -4.79
N THR A 91 -13.38 -25.52 -4.49
CA THR A 91 -12.76 -25.94 -3.23
C THR A 91 -11.34 -25.40 -3.20
N ARG A 92 -11.09 -24.37 -2.38
CA ARG A 92 -9.77 -23.81 -2.13
C ARG A 92 -8.93 -24.92 -1.49
N LYS A 93 -7.99 -25.50 -2.24
CA LYS A 93 -7.08 -26.53 -1.70
C LYS A 93 -6.00 -25.85 -0.88
N GLN A 94 -5.96 -26.13 0.42
CA GLN A 94 -4.91 -25.64 1.29
C GLN A 94 -3.63 -26.46 1.09
N LYS A 95 -2.50 -25.79 0.88
CA LYS A 95 -1.18 -26.43 0.92
C LYS A 95 -0.77 -26.67 2.38
N ASP A 96 -0.34 -27.88 2.68
CA ASP A 96 0.24 -28.21 3.98
C ASP A 96 1.75 -27.97 3.95
N TYR A 97 2.23 -27.02 4.74
CA TYR A 97 3.65 -26.64 4.85
C TYR A 97 4.38 -27.36 6.00
N GLY A 98 3.72 -28.36 6.61
CA GLY A 98 4.31 -29.17 7.68
C GLY A 98 4.63 -28.37 8.94
N ILE A 99 5.65 -28.82 9.68
CA ILE A 99 6.09 -28.23 10.96
C ILE A 99 6.82 -26.89 10.74
N SER A 100 7.46 -26.70 9.58
CA SER A 100 8.22 -25.48 9.28
C SER A 100 7.34 -24.26 8.99
N GLY A 101 6.05 -24.45 8.75
CA GLY A 101 5.13 -23.38 8.38
C GLY A 101 5.47 -22.67 7.07
N MET A 102 4.64 -21.70 6.71
CA MET A 102 4.90 -20.79 5.59
C MET A 102 5.99 -19.78 5.97
N ARG A 103 6.74 -19.33 4.96
CA ARG A 103 7.67 -18.21 5.07
C ARG A 103 7.23 -17.21 4.03
N ILE A 104 6.60 -16.13 4.51
CA ILE A 104 6.01 -15.14 3.62
C ILE A 104 6.71 -13.80 3.78
N VAL A 105 6.79 -13.05 2.69
CA VAL A 105 7.26 -11.66 2.71
C VAL A 105 6.05 -10.74 2.62
N HIS A 106 6.00 -9.75 3.48
CA HIS A 106 5.02 -8.68 3.39
C HIS A 106 5.48 -7.62 2.41
N LEU A 107 4.61 -7.27 1.47
CA LEU A 107 4.74 -6.08 0.66
C LEU A 107 3.61 -5.13 1.06
N ASP A 108 3.97 -4.09 1.81
CA ASP A 108 3.10 -2.95 2.07
C ASP A 108 3.10 -2.05 0.83
N LEU A 109 1.95 -1.97 0.15
CA LEU A 109 1.81 -1.22 -1.09
C LEU A 109 1.33 0.21 -0.86
N LYS A 110 1.20 0.66 0.39
CA LYS A 110 0.74 2.01 0.76
C LYS A 110 1.73 3.10 0.35
N GLY A 111 1.34 3.89 -0.64
CA GLY A 111 2.04 5.09 -1.11
C GLY A 111 3.32 4.87 -1.93
N ALA A 112 4.01 3.73 -1.81
CA ALA A 112 5.13 3.38 -2.69
C ALA A 112 5.04 1.96 -3.24
N ALA A 113 3.88 1.64 -3.83
CA ALA A 113 3.72 0.41 -4.59
C ALA A 113 4.74 0.36 -5.75
N PRO A 114 5.58 -0.69 -5.83
CA PRO A 114 6.43 -0.88 -7.00
C PRO A 114 5.59 -1.19 -8.24
N LYS A 115 6.06 -0.75 -9.40
CA LYS A 115 5.47 -1.11 -10.69
C LYS A 115 5.49 -2.62 -10.91
N LEU A 116 4.54 -3.10 -11.71
CA LEU A 116 4.45 -4.51 -12.12
C LEU A 116 5.77 -5.05 -12.72
N SER A 117 6.48 -4.21 -13.49
CA SER A 117 7.79 -4.53 -14.08
C SER A 117 8.85 -4.86 -13.02
N TYR A 118 8.80 -4.24 -11.85
CA TYR A 118 9.70 -4.53 -10.75
C TYR A 118 9.25 -5.76 -9.96
N LEU A 119 7.95 -5.94 -9.75
CA LEU A 119 7.41 -7.17 -9.14
C LEU A 119 7.80 -8.43 -9.93
N GLN A 120 7.78 -8.35 -11.28
CA GLN A 120 8.25 -9.42 -12.16
C GLN A 120 9.72 -9.79 -11.94
N GLN A 121 10.56 -8.83 -11.55
CA GLN A 121 11.98 -9.07 -11.26
C GLN A 121 12.21 -9.59 -9.84
N ILE A 122 11.41 -9.14 -8.87
CA ILE A 122 11.63 -9.47 -7.47
C ILE A 122 11.06 -10.84 -7.07
N PHE A 123 9.96 -11.30 -7.66
CA PHE A 123 9.35 -12.59 -7.30
C PHE A 123 10.29 -13.79 -7.49
N PRO A 124 11.08 -13.90 -8.59
CA PRO A 124 12.10 -14.93 -8.71
C PRO A 124 13.16 -14.87 -7.59
N LEU A 125 13.61 -13.68 -7.21
CA LEU A 125 14.54 -13.51 -6.10
C LEU A 125 13.92 -14.01 -4.79
N LEU A 126 12.68 -13.60 -4.46
CA LEU A 126 11.97 -14.06 -3.27
C LEU A 126 11.87 -15.59 -3.25
N ALA A 127 11.41 -16.22 -4.33
CA ALA A 127 11.33 -17.67 -4.42
C ALA A 127 12.71 -18.34 -4.21
N SER A 128 13.77 -17.79 -4.78
CA SER A 128 15.14 -18.32 -4.63
C SER A 128 15.70 -18.24 -3.19
N THR A 129 15.13 -17.36 -2.36
CA THR A 129 15.49 -17.25 -0.94
C THR A 129 14.78 -18.28 -0.05
N GLY A 130 13.78 -19.00 -0.58
CA GLY A 130 12.97 -19.98 0.16
C GLY A 130 11.62 -19.46 0.65
N VAL A 131 11.19 -18.28 0.18
CA VAL A 131 9.85 -17.72 0.37
C VAL A 131 8.83 -18.56 -0.39
N ASN A 132 7.65 -18.77 0.18
CA ASN A 132 6.57 -19.52 -0.45
C ASN A 132 5.22 -18.79 -0.48
N GLY A 133 5.17 -17.55 0.01
CA GLY A 133 4.02 -16.68 -0.14
C GLY A 133 4.37 -15.21 0.03
N ILE A 134 3.46 -14.36 -0.40
CA ILE A 134 3.55 -12.91 -0.25
C ILE A 134 2.29 -12.45 0.47
N LEU A 135 2.46 -11.82 1.62
CA LEU A 135 1.41 -11.05 2.26
C LEU A 135 1.35 -9.71 1.51
N MET A 136 0.28 -9.45 0.78
CA MET A 136 0.15 -8.27 -0.06
C MET A 136 -0.88 -7.34 0.56
N GLU A 137 -0.39 -6.33 1.29
CA GLU A 137 -1.24 -5.31 1.89
C GLU A 137 -1.60 -4.27 0.84
N TYR A 138 -2.89 -4.24 0.54
CA TYR A 138 -3.47 -3.22 -0.31
C TYR A 138 -4.18 -2.18 0.55
N GLU A 139 -4.20 -0.97 0.03
CA GLU A 139 -5.07 0.12 0.46
C GLU A 139 -5.68 0.74 -0.80
N ASP A 140 -5.40 2.02 -1.04
CA ASP A 140 -5.80 2.75 -2.24
C ASP A 140 -5.11 2.29 -3.53
N THR A 141 -4.17 1.34 -3.45
CA THR A 141 -3.50 0.76 -4.63
C THR A 141 -4.25 -0.39 -5.28
N PHE A 142 -5.32 -0.89 -4.67
CA PHE A 142 -6.19 -1.90 -5.28
C PHE A 142 -7.18 -1.26 -6.28
N PRO A 143 -7.50 -1.89 -7.43
CA PRO A 143 -8.47 -1.39 -8.41
C PRO A 143 -9.92 -1.48 -7.92
N TYR A 144 -10.29 -0.75 -6.87
CA TYR A 144 -11.68 -0.65 -6.46
C TYR A 144 -12.56 -0.06 -7.58
N HIS A 145 -13.78 -0.58 -7.70
CA HIS A 145 -14.75 -0.14 -8.70
C HIS A 145 -16.09 0.24 -8.08
N ASP A 146 -17.01 0.71 -8.93
CA ASP A 146 -18.34 1.16 -8.55
C ASP A 146 -18.27 2.24 -7.47
N ASP A 147 -19.06 2.08 -6.41
CA ASP A 147 -19.10 3.03 -5.30
C ASP A 147 -17.76 3.19 -4.57
N LEU A 148 -16.87 2.21 -4.66
CA LEU A 148 -15.54 2.23 -4.04
C LEU A 148 -14.46 2.79 -4.96
N GLU A 149 -14.77 3.18 -6.21
CA GLU A 149 -13.78 3.75 -7.14
C GLU A 149 -13.07 4.97 -6.55
N ILE A 150 -13.75 5.75 -5.71
CA ILE A 150 -13.18 6.91 -5.01
C ILE A 150 -11.98 6.57 -4.11
N LEU A 151 -11.85 5.31 -3.69
CA LEU A 151 -10.76 4.84 -2.83
C LEU A 151 -9.45 4.67 -3.59
N LYS A 152 -9.47 4.57 -4.92
CA LYS A 152 -8.27 4.33 -5.72
C LYS A 152 -7.37 5.56 -5.73
N SER A 153 -6.07 5.32 -5.57
CA SER A 153 -5.05 6.30 -5.93
C SER A 153 -4.97 6.43 -7.45
N THR A 154 -4.38 7.54 -7.93
CA THR A 154 -4.18 7.78 -9.37
C THR A 154 -3.29 6.70 -10.01
N TYR A 155 -2.44 6.06 -9.21
CA TYR A 155 -1.51 5.01 -9.64
C TYR A 155 -1.88 3.63 -9.09
N ALA A 156 -3.15 3.42 -8.74
CA ALA A 156 -3.64 2.10 -8.36
C ALA A 156 -3.41 1.10 -9.51
N PHE A 157 -3.12 -0.15 -9.15
CA PHE A 157 -3.03 -1.23 -10.12
C PHE A 157 -4.33 -1.35 -10.89
N SER A 158 -4.28 -1.69 -12.17
CA SER A 158 -5.47 -2.07 -12.92
C SER A 158 -5.92 -3.48 -12.53
N SER A 159 -7.17 -3.83 -12.85
CA SER A 159 -7.65 -5.22 -12.72
C SER A 159 -6.73 -6.22 -13.44
N ALA A 160 -6.20 -5.85 -14.62
CA ALA A 160 -5.30 -6.72 -15.38
C ALA A 160 -3.93 -6.86 -14.71
N ASP A 161 -3.45 -5.82 -14.02
CA ASP A 161 -2.23 -5.89 -13.23
C ASP A 161 -2.38 -6.88 -12.07
N ILE A 162 -3.51 -6.85 -11.34
CA ILE A 162 -3.77 -7.82 -10.26
C ILE A 162 -3.80 -9.26 -10.79
N ASP A 163 -4.42 -9.49 -11.94
CA ASP A 163 -4.43 -10.81 -12.59
C ASP A 163 -3.00 -11.22 -12.98
N LYS A 164 -2.17 -10.28 -13.47
CA LYS A 164 -0.78 -10.54 -13.84
C LYS A 164 0.12 -10.78 -12.64
N ILE A 165 -0.06 -10.06 -11.53
CA ILE A 165 0.66 -10.27 -10.26
C ILE A 165 0.43 -11.70 -9.77
N GLN A 166 -0.82 -12.17 -9.80
CA GLN A 166 -1.13 -13.54 -9.40
C GLN A 166 -0.48 -14.59 -10.31
N GLN A 167 -0.48 -14.36 -11.62
CA GLN A 167 0.22 -15.24 -12.57
C GLN A 167 1.73 -15.29 -12.30
N LEU A 168 2.36 -14.14 -12.05
CA LEU A 168 3.78 -14.04 -11.72
C LEU A 168 4.10 -14.76 -10.41
N ALA A 169 3.25 -14.64 -9.40
CA ALA A 169 3.42 -15.34 -8.13
C ALA A 169 3.33 -16.86 -8.34
N GLU A 170 2.30 -17.32 -9.06
CA GLU A 170 2.10 -18.73 -9.37
C GLU A 170 3.27 -19.34 -10.15
N SER A 171 3.80 -18.65 -11.16
CA SER A 171 4.96 -19.12 -11.92
C SER A 171 6.24 -19.23 -11.09
N ASN A 172 6.29 -18.54 -9.94
CA ASN A 172 7.40 -18.59 -8.99
C ASN A 172 7.07 -19.44 -7.74
N ASN A 173 5.99 -20.22 -7.76
CA ASN A 173 5.51 -21.03 -6.63
C ASN A 173 5.21 -20.22 -5.35
N LEU A 174 4.81 -18.96 -5.51
CA LEU A 174 4.40 -18.07 -4.43
C LEU A 174 2.88 -18.00 -4.34
N GLU A 175 2.34 -18.12 -3.13
CA GLU A 175 0.93 -17.83 -2.84
C GLU A 175 0.75 -16.35 -2.46
N ILE A 176 -0.16 -15.63 -3.12
CA ILE A 176 -0.56 -14.29 -2.68
C ILE A 176 -1.62 -14.42 -1.58
N ILE A 177 -1.34 -13.85 -0.41
CA ILE A 177 -2.28 -13.65 0.69
C ILE A 177 -2.63 -12.16 0.70
N PRO A 178 -3.82 -11.76 0.25
CA PRO A 178 -4.24 -10.37 0.35
C PRO A 178 -4.34 -9.96 1.83
N LEU A 179 -3.92 -8.74 2.15
CA LEU A 179 -4.20 -8.05 3.41
C LEU A 179 -4.99 -6.79 3.10
N ILE A 180 -6.11 -6.60 3.79
CA ILE A 180 -6.94 -5.40 3.71
C ILE A 180 -7.28 -4.94 5.11
N GLN A 181 -7.22 -3.63 5.34
CA GLN A 181 -7.62 -3.03 6.61
C GLN A 181 -9.14 -2.99 6.73
N THR A 182 -9.66 -3.47 7.87
CA THR A 182 -11.11 -3.62 8.10
C THR A 182 -11.63 -2.94 9.37
N PHE A 183 -10.76 -2.26 10.12
CA PHE A 183 -11.16 -1.59 11.35
C PHE A 183 -10.29 -0.39 11.71
N GLY A 184 -9.02 -0.62 12.05
CA GLY A 184 -7.97 0.40 12.13
C GLY A 184 -7.29 0.59 10.77
N HIS A 185 -6.35 1.55 10.70
CA HIS A 185 -5.66 1.95 9.46
C HIS A 185 -6.61 2.22 8.27
N MET A 186 -7.76 2.81 8.57
CA MET A 186 -8.81 3.10 7.58
C MET A 186 -8.66 4.49 6.96
N GLU A 187 -7.52 5.17 7.13
CA GLU A 187 -7.32 6.56 6.70
C GLU A 187 -7.51 6.73 5.19
N PHE A 188 -7.06 5.77 4.39
CA PHE A 188 -7.23 5.78 2.94
C PHE A 188 -8.71 5.80 2.51
N VAL A 189 -9.61 5.30 3.36
CA VAL A 189 -11.06 5.31 3.14
C VAL A 189 -11.73 6.51 3.78
N LEU A 190 -11.46 6.70 5.07
CA LEU A 190 -12.17 7.65 5.90
C LEU A 190 -11.74 9.08 5.64
N LYS A 191 -10.64 9.34 4.91
CA LYS A 191 -10.27 10.67 4.41
C LYS A 191 -11.30 11.27 3.45
N HIS A 192 -12.09 10.43 2.76
CA HIS A 192 -13.05 10.88 1.76
C HIS A 192 -14.37 11.34 2.40
N ASP A 193 -14.91 12.46 1.93
CA ASP A 193 -16.17 13.04 2.42
C ASP A 193 -17.34 12.04 2.42
N LYS A 194 -17.39 11.15 1.43
CA LYS A 194 -18.39 10.07 1.31
C LYS A 194 -18.45 9.15 2.53
N TYR A 195 -17.31 8.90 3.17
CA TYR A 195 -17.17 7.96 4.28
C TYR A 195 -16.80 8.64 5.61
N TRP A 196 -16.65 9.97 5.62
CA TRP A 196 -16.29 10.74 6.81
C TRP A 196 -17.20 10.45 8.01
N ASN A 197 -18.49 10.27 7.76
CA ASN A 197 -19.48 10.00 8.79
C ASN A 197 -19.34 8.62 9.44
N LEU A 198 -18.52 7.71 8.91
CA LEU A 198 -18.31 6.36 9.44
C LEU A 198 -17.17 6.26 10.47
N ARG A 199 -16.49 7.36 10.77
CA ARG A 199 -15.37 7.39 11.73
C ARG A 199 -15.82 7.17 13.17
N GLU A 200 -15.02 6.44 13.94
CA GLU A 200 -15.21 6.29 15.39
C GLU A 200 -15.16 7.64 16.11
N VAL A 201 -14.11 8.42 15.82
CA VAL A 201 -13.99 9.80 16.29
C VAL A 201 -13.98 10.71 15.09
N LYS A 202 -14.94 11.64 15.00
CA LYS A 202 -15.12 12.54 13.84
C LYS A 202 -13.82 13.19 13.35
N LYS A 203 -12.94 13.58 14.26
CA LYS A 203 -11.66 14.25 13.97
C LYS A 203 -10.61 13.31 13.34
N TYR A 204 -10.66 12.01 13.62
CA TYR A 204 -9.60 11.06 13.33
C TYR A 204 -10.04 10.08 12.23
N PRO A 205 -9.34 10.03 11.08
CA PRO A 205 -9.66 9.11 9.99
C PRO A 205 -9.17 7.66 10.22
N ASN A 206 -8.64 7.34 11.40
CA ASN A 206 -7.91 6.09 11.63
C ASN A 206 -8.81 4.86 11.75
N SER A 207 -10.01 5.00 12.33
CA SER A 207 -10.84 3.86 12.70
C SER A 207 -12.32 4.03 12.36
N LEU A 208 -12.95 2.94 11.94
CA LEU A 208 -14.40 2.85 11.74
C LEU A 208 -15.16 2.83 13.07
N ASN A 209 -16.33 3.45 13.10
CA ASN A 209 -17.32 3.22 14.16
C ASN A 209 -18.11 1.94 13.82
N PRO A 210 -18.06 0.88 14.64
CA PRO A 210 -18.70 -0.40 14.32
C PRO A 210 -20.24 -0.37 14.45
N HIS A 211 -20.81 0.68 15.04
CA HIS A 211 -22.26 0.79 15.27
C HIS A 211 -23.00 1.52 14.15
N LEU A 212 -22.28 2.18 13.24
CA LEU A 212 -22.90 2.88 12.12
C LEU A 212 -23.22 1.90 11.00
N ALA A 213 -24.46 1.94 10.50
CA ALA A 213 -24.99 0.96 9.54
C ALA A 213 -24.15 0.83 8.25
N GLY A 214 -23.47 1.91 7.83
CA GLY A 214 -22.61 1.92 6.65
C GLY A 214 -21.26 1.22 6.84
N SER A 215 -20.75 1.13 8.08
CA SER A 215 -19.38 0.66 8.35
C SER A 215 -19.18 -0.80 7.95
N LEU A 216 -20.06 -1.70 8.40
CA LEU A 216 -19.95 -3.11 8.04
C LEU A 216 -20.21 -3.35 6.55
N ASN A 217 -21.12 -2.60 5.92
CA ASN A 217 -21.40 -2.74 4.49
C ASN A 217 -20.19 -2.34 3.64
N LEU A 218 -19.53 -1.24 3.98
CA LEU A 218 -18.28 -0.81 3.36
C LEU A 218 -17.20 -1.89 3.47
N VAL A 219 -16.97 -2.44 4.66
CA VAL A 219 -15.98 -3.52 4.88
C VAL A 219 -16.30 -4.76 4.06
N LYS A 220 -17.57 -5.18 4.01
CA LYS A 220 -18.02 -6.33 3.22
C LYS A 220 -17.77 -6.14 1.72
N GLU A 221 -17.99 -4.93 1.22
CA GLU A 221 -17.78 -4.60 -0.19
C GLU A 221 -16.28 -4.59 -0.54
N MET A 222 -15.45 -3.94 0.28
CA MET A 222 -13.98 -3.96 0.10
C MET A 222 -13.42 -5.38 0.10
N LEU A 223 -13.82 -6.20 1.08
CA LEU A 223 -13.40 -7.60 1.15
C LEU A 223 -13.88 -8.41 -0.04
N SER A 224 -15.08 -8.13 -0.57
CA SER A 224 -15.60 -8.87 -1.71
C SER A 224 -14.81 -8.59 -2.97
N GLN A 225 -14.59 -7.32 -3.32
CA GLN A 225 -13.83 -6.96 -4.52
C GLN A 225 -12.41 -7.55 -4.49
N VAL A 226 -11.75 -7.55 -3.33
CA VAL A 226 -10.41 -8.12 -3.16
C VAL A 226 -10.42 -9.64 -3.25
N LEU A 227 -11.34 -10.33 -2.56
CA LEU A 227 -11.42 -11.79 -2.54
C LEU A 227 -11.88 -12.38 -3.88
N ASP A 228 -12.72 -11.68 -4.62
CA ASP A 228 -13.14 -12.06 -5.96
C ASP A 228 -11.94 -12.04 -6.94
N LYS A 229 -11.01 -11.09 -6.75
CA LYS A 229 -9.72 -11.10 -7.47
C LYS A 229 -8.74 -12.15 -6.98
N HIS A 230 -8.78 -12.53 -5.71
CA HIS A 230 -7.86 -13.51 -5.11
C HIS A 230 -8.49 -14.89 -4.92
N SER A 231 -9.18 -15.38 -5.95
CA SER A 231 -9.93 -16.66 -5.88
C SER A 231 -9.08 -17.90 -5.58
N LYS A 232 -7.76 -17.84 -5.85
CA LYS A 232 -6.80 -18.93 -5.58
C LYS A 232 -6.21 -18.90 -4.16
N SER A 233 -6.34 -17.79 -3.43
CA SER A 233 -5.71 -17.65 -2.12
C SER A 233 -6.37 -18.56 -1.08
N GLY A 234 -5.58 -19.25 -0.25
CA GLY A 234 -6.10 -20.02 0.88
C GLY A 234 -6.44 -19.14 2.09
N TRP A 235 -5.95 -17.89 2.10
CA TRP A 235 -5.96 -17.00 3.26
C TRP A 235 -6.41 -15.59 2.89
N ILE A 236 -6.85 -14.85 3.91
CA ILE A 236 -7.04 -13.39 3.87
C ILE A 236 -6.57 -12.85 5.21
N HIS A 237 -5.80 -11.77 5.17
CA HIS A 237 -5.47 -11.02 6.37
C HIS A 237 -6.41 -9.81 6.46
N ILE A 238 -7.19 -9.71 7.54
CA ILE A 238 -8.22 -8.66 7.70
C ILE A 238 -7.72 -7.41 8.44
N GLY A 239 -6.42 -7.36 8.75
CA GLY A 239 -5.78 -6.27 9.47
C GLY A 239 -6.31 -6.21 10.90
N ALA A 240 -7.02 -5.12 11.20
CA ALA A 240 -7.73 -4.83 12.45
C ALA A 240 -6.84 -4.55 13.68
N ASP A 241 -5.61 -4.12 13.41
CA ASP A 241 -4.66 -3.59 14.35
C ASP A 241 -4.96 -2.13 14.77
N GLU A 242 -4.37 -1.72 15.89
CA GLU A 242 -4.19 -0.31 16.27
C GLU A 242 -5.46 0.56 16.32
N VAL A 243 -6.60 -0.02 16.72
CA VAL A 243 -7.88 0.69 16.86
C VAL A 243 -7.95 1.51 18.16
N PHE A 244 -7.00 2.43 18.34
CA PHE A 244 -6.70 3.05 19.65
C PHE A 244 -7.83 3.92 20.23
N ASN A 245 -8.67 4.53 19.38
CA ASN A 245 -9.76 5.41 19.82
C ASN A 245 -11.12 4.72 19.93
N LEU A 246 -11.17 3.39 19.88
CA LEU A 246 -12.42 2.63 19.98
C LEU A 246 -13.13 2.89 21.31
N GLY A 247 -14.43 3.22 21.26
CA GLY A 247 -15.24 3.54 22.44
C GLY A 247 -15.34 5.04 22.73
N GLU A 248 -14.66 5.89 21.97
CA GLU A 248 -14.71 7.35 22.15
C GLU A 248 -15.85 8.03 21.38
N GLY A 249 -16.39 7.38 20.35
CA GLY A 249 -17.52 7.87 19.55
C GLY A 249 -18.82 7.96 20.34
N THR A 250 -19.76 8.79 19.89
CA THR A 250 -21.04 9.01 20.60
C THR A 250 -21.86 7.72 20.67
N GLU A 251 -21.98 7.01 19.55
CA GLU A 251 -22.71 5.74 19.43
C GLU A 251 -22.03 4.64 20.26
N SER A 252 -20.70 4.57 20.21
CA SER A 252 -19.88 3.62 20.96
C SER A 252 -20.01 3.85 22.48
N LYS A 253 -19.97 5.11 22.93
CA LYS A 253 -20.24 5.48 24.33
C LYS A 253 -21.65 5.13 24.76
N GLN A 254 -22.65 5.39 23.91
CA GLN A 254 -24.03 5.03 24.20
C GLN A 254 -24.18 3.51 24.35
N TRP A 255 -23.60 2.73 23.45
CA TRP A 255 -23.62 1.27 23.50
C TRP A 255 -22.99 0.73 24.80
N ILE A 256 -21.85 1.29 25.22
CA ILE A 256 -21.19 0.93 26.49
C ILE A 256 -22.09 1.29 27.70
N ASN A 257 -22.64 2.50 27.71
CA ASN A 257 -23.46 3.01 28.83
C ASN A 257 -24.78 2.27 29.00
N GLU A 258 -25.35 1.74 27.92
CA GLU A 258 -26.55 0.88 27.95
C GLU A 258 -26.27 -0.54 28.48
N GLN A 259 -25.13 -0.75 29.15
CA GLN A 259 -24.63 -2.03 29.68
C GLN A 259 -24.49 -3.14 28.62
N ARG A 260 -24.32 -2.79 27.34
CA ARG A 260 -24.21 -3.77 26.26
C ARG A 260 -22.81 -4.38 26.09
N GLY A 261 -21.82 -3.93 26.87
CA GLY A 261 -20.49 -4.55 26.93
C GLY A 261 -19.36 -3.60 27.32
N ASP A 262 -18.15 -4.01 26.99
CA ASP A 262 -16.90 -3.24 27.12
C ASP A 262 -16.23 -3.07 25.74
N ILE A 263 -15.14 -2.28 25.67
CA ILE A 263 -14.39 -2.02 24.43
C ILE A 263 -13.89 -3.34 23.80
N GLY A 264 -13.47 -4.32 24.61
CA GLY A 264 -13.01 -5.61 24.12
C GLY A 264 -14.14 -6.40 23.46
N LYS A 265 -15.34 -6.40 24.06
CA LYS A 265 -16.54 -6.99 23.46
C LYS A 265 -16.91 -6.29 22.16
N MET A 266 -16.88 -4.95 22.12
CA MET A 266 -17.17 -4.16 20.92
C MET A 266 -16.22 -4.53 19.78
N TYR A 267 -14.93 -4.62 20.08
CA TYR A 267 -13.93 -5.06 19.11
C TYR A 267 -14.23 -6.46 18.57
N LEU A 268 -14.43 -7.43 19.47
CA LEU A 268 -14.70 -8.83 19.11
C LEU A 268 -16.02 -9.02 18.33
N ASP A 269 -17.06 -8.25 18.64
CA ASP A 269 -18.34 -8.29 17.92
C ASP A 269 -18.18 -7.81 16.47
N HIS A 270 -17.36 -6.79 16.20
CA HIS A 270 -17.03 -6.36 14.84
C HIS A 270 -16.27 -7.45 14.09
N ILE A 271 -15.20 -7.97 14.70
CA ILE A 271 -14.38 -9.04 14.12
C ILE A 271 -15.22 -10.29 13.81
N LYS A 272 -16.13 -10.67 14.70
CA LYS A 272 -17.06 -11.77 14.48
C LYS A 272 -17.96 -11.53 13.27
N GLN A 273 -18.49 -10.32 13.09
CA GLN A 273 -19.34 -9.99 11.95
C GLN A 273 -18.58 -10.03 10.62
N VAL A 274 -17.34 -9.49 10.60
CA VAL A 274 -16.44 -9.56 9.45
C VAL A 274 -16.09 -11.00 9.12
N GLY A 275 -15.64 -11.78 10.10
CA GLY A 275 -15.29 -13.19 9.92
C GLY A 275 -16.45 -14.06 9.45
N SER A 276 -17.63 -13.88 10.06
CA SER A 276 -18.85 -14.62 9.67
C SER A 276 -19.25 -14.33 8.23
N PHE A 277 -19.12 -13.07 7.78
CA PHE A 277 -19.38 -12.71 6.39
C PHE A 277 -18.43 -13.44 5.43
N VAL A 278 -17.13 -13.37 5.70
CA VAL A 278 -16.09 -13.96 4.84
C VAL A 278 -16.28 -15.48 4.74
N VAL A 279 -16.44 -16.18 5.87
CA VAL A 279 -16.62 -17.65 5.88
C VAL A 279 -17.88 -18.07 5.15
N LYS A 280 -18.98 -17.32 5.32
CA LYS A 280 -20.25 -17.61 4.66
C LYS A 280 -20.18 -17.42 3.14
N ARG A 281 -19.53 -16.35 2.67
CA ARG A 281 -19.48 -16.00 1.24
C ARG A 281 -18.35 -16.71 0.49
N TYR A 282 -17.23 -17.00 1.15
CA TYR A 282 -16.04 -17.61 0.56
C TYR A 282 -15.64 -18.89 1.31
N PRO A 283 -16.41 -19.99 1.18
CA PRO A 283 -16.13 -21.23 1.90
C PRO A 283 -14.70 -21.74 1.66
N GLY A 284 -14.03 -22.15 2.75
CA GLY A 284 -12.68 -22.70 2.72
C GLY A 284 -11.55 -21.67 2.81
N ILE A 285 -11.86 -20.37 2.83
CA ILE A 285 -10.86 -19.35 3.16
C ILE A 285 -10.60 -19.31 4.66
N LYS A 286 -9.34 -19.11 5.05
CA LYS A 286 -8.95 -18.91 6.45
C LYS A 286 -8.59 -17.45 6.71
N LEU A 287 -8.96 -16.95 7.87
CA LEU A 287 -8.72 -15.56 8.24
C LEU A 287 -7.48 -15.44 9.11
N ILE A 288 -6.69 -14.40 8.86
CA ILE A 288 -5.58 -13.95 9.67
C ILE A 288 -5.89 -12.54 10.16
N MET A 289 -5.53 -12.23 11.40
CA MET A 289 -5.72 -10.92 12.01
C MET A 289 -4.53 -10.60 12.92
N TRP A 290 -4.13 -9.34 12.98
CA TRP A 290 -3.12 -8.90 13.95
C TRP A 290 -3.62 -9.10 15.38
N ASP A 291 -2.71 -9.45 16.30
CA ASP A 291 -3.09 -9.88 17.65
C ASP A 291 -3.19 -8.76 18.69
N ASP A 292 -2.62 -7.58 18.41
CA ASP A 292 -2.32 -6.53 19.38
C ASP A 292 -3.55 -6.07 20.17
N MET A 293 -4.67 -5.84 19.48
CA MET A 293 -5.94 -5.46 20.12
C MET A 293 -6.45 -6.55 21.07
N MET A 294 -6.19 -7.83 20.78
CA MET A 294 -6.59 -8.94 21.66
C MET A 294 -5.71 -9.07 22.91
N ARG A 295 -4.51 -8.48 22.96
CA ARG A 295 -3.58 -8.65 24.09
C ARG A 295 -4.17 -8.18 25.42
N LYS A 296 -4.98 -7.12 25.40
CA LYS A 296 -5.66 -6.56 26.59
C LYS A 296 -7.04 -7.17 26.88
N ILE A 297 -7.57 -7.99 25.99
CA ILE A 297 -8.88 -8.64 26.16
C ILE A 297 -8.71 -9.93 26.96
N SER A 298 -9.65 -10.20 27.88
CA SER A 298 -9.65 -11.41 28.70
C SER A 298 -9.92 -12.66 27.86
N LYS A 299 -9.42 -13.81 28.32
CA LYS A 299 -9.64 -15.09 27.62
C LYS A 299 -11.12 -15.45 27.56
N GLU A 300 -11.87 -15.17 28.63
CA GLU A 300 -13.31 -15.45 28.73
C GLU A 300 -14.07 -14.70 27.63
N ARG A 301 -13.73 -13.42 27.41
CA ARG A 301 -14.37 -12.61 26.38
C ARG A 301 -14.04 -13.09 24.97
N ILE A 302 -12.80 -13.54 24.74
CA ILE A 302 -12.39 -14.14 23.46
C ILE A 302 -13.19 -15.43 23.21
N ILE A 303 -13.33 -16.30 24.22
CA ILE A 303 -14.13 -17.53 24.11
C ILE A 303 -15.60 -17.21 23.78
N GLU A 304 -16.23 -16.30 24.53
CA GLU A 304 -17.62 -15.87 24.34
C GLU A 304 -17.89 -15.35 22.91
N SER A 305 -16.90 -14.70 22.30
CA SER A 305 -17.07 -14.16 20.94
C SER A 305 -17.20 -15.24 19.87
N GLY A 306 -16.56 -16.40 20.05
CA GLY A 306 -16.51 -17.49 19.08
C GLY A 306 -15.59 -17.24 17.87
N ILE A 307 -14.75 -16.19 17.88
CA ILE A 307 -13.89 -15.88 16.72
C ILE A 307 -12.80 -16.93 16.45
N THR A 308 -12.49 -17.76 17.44
CA THR A 308 -11.39 -18.74 17.41
C THR A 308 -11.62 -19.89 16.42
N GLU A 309 -12.86 -20.08 15.96
CA GLU A 309 -13.23 -21.11 14.99
C GLU A 309 -12.68 -20.82 13.57
N HIS A 310 -12.48 -19.54 13.24
CA HIS A 310 -12.23 -19.12 11.85
C HIS A 310 -11.06 -18.16 11.69
N ILE A 311 -10.64 -17.50 12.76
CA ILE A 311 -9.57 -16.49 12.75
C ILE A 311 -8.30 -17.07 13.38
N THR A 312 -7.17 -16.77 12.76
CA THR A 312 -5.84 -17.13 13.25
C THR A 312 -5.09 -15.85 13.64
N PRO A 313 -4.67 -15.67 14.91
CA PRO A 313 -3.88 -14.51 15.31
C PRO A 313 -2.49 -14.53 14.67
N MET A 314 -2.03 -13.37 14.21
CA MET A 314 -0.64 -13.11 13.83
C MET A 314 0.02 -12.24 14.90
N VAL A 315 0.92 -12.86 15.66
CA VAL A 315 1.62 -12.19 16.76
C VAL A 315 2.83 -11.43 16.23
N TRP A 316 2.93 -10.14 16.54
CA TRP A 316 3.96 -9.26 16.00
C TRP A 316 4.73 -8.47 17.07
N PHE A 317 6.04 -8.37 16.87
CA PHE A 317 6.99 -7.59 17.67
C PHE A 317 8.19 -7.31 16.79
N TYR A 318 8.53 -6.03 16.60
CA TYR A 318 9.57 -5.63 15.66
C TYR A 318 10.88 -5.21 16.34
N HIS A 319 10.82 -4.77 17.60
CA HIS A 319 12.00 -4.44 18.36
C HIS A 319 12.71 -5.71 18.89
N PRO A 320 14.04 -5.89 18.76
CA PRO A 320 14.73 -7.16 19.04
C PRO A 320 14.82 -7.54 20.53
N ASP A 321 14.51 -6.61 21.45
CA ASP A 321 14.61 -6.81 22.90
C ASP A 321 13.32 -7.37 23.54
N PHE A 322 12.29 -7.69 22.75
CA PHE A 322 11.06 -8.27 23.30
C PHE A 322 11.36 -9.57 24.05
N ARG A 323 10.64 -9.79 25.15
CA ARG A 323 10.87 -10.96 26.00
C ARG A 323 10.10 -12.17 25.49
N ILE A 324 10.76 -13.32 25.45
CA ILE A 324 10.15 -14.57 24.95
C ILE A 324 9.01 -15.04 25.85
N ASP A 325 9.17 -14.91 27.18
CA ASP A 325 8.14 -15.25 28.18
C ASP A 325 6.86 -14.42 28.01
N GLN A 326 6.99 -13.16 27.59
CA GLN A 326 5.86 -12.30 27.26
C GLN A 326 5.07 -12.86 26.06
N VAL A 327 5.77 -13.29 25.00
CA VAL A 327 5.11 -13.91 23.84
C VAL A 327 4.49 -15.25 24.24
N GLU A 328 5.19 -16.07 25.02
CA GLU A 328 4.67 -17.33 25.55
C GLU A 328 3.39 -17.13 26.38
N ALA A 329 3.30 -16.06 27.18
CA ALA A 329 2.08 -15.73 27.91
C ALA A 329 0.88 -15.42 26.98
N PHE A 330 1.12 -14.71 25.87
CA PHE A 330 0.06 -14.51 24.86
C PHE A 330 -0.32 -15.82 24.17
N LEU A 331 0.65 -16.68 23.85
CA LEU A 331 0.39 -18.00 23.27
C LEU A 331 -0.44 -18.89 24.21
N THR A 332 -0.12 -18.91 25.50
CA THR A 332 -0.95 -19.61 26.52
C THR A 332 -2.37 -19.07 26.49
N LYS A 333 -2.54 -17.74 26.54
CA LYS A 333 -3.86 -17.12 26.49
C LYS A 333 -4.64 -17.50 25.22
N TYR A 334 -4.01 -17.48 24.06
CA TYR A 334 -4.67 -17.81 22.80
C TYR A 334 -5.03 -19.29 22.71
N MET A 335 -4.14 -20.18 23.14
CA MET A 335 -4.42 -21.61 23.24
C MET A 335 -5.60 -21.89 24.18
N ASP A 336 -5.59 -21.29 25.38
CA ASP A 336 -6.64 -21.43 26.40
C ASP A 336 -7.98 -20.83 25.94
N SER A 337 -7.93 -19.82 25.05
CA SER A 337 -9.12 -19.22 24.44
C SER A 337 -9.71 -20.08 23.31
N GLY A 338 -9.01 -21.14 22.89
CA GLY A 338 -9.49 -22.09 21.88
C GLY A 338 -8.88 -21.94 20.48
N PHE A 339 -7.97 -20.97 20.26
CA PHE A 339 -7.27 -20.87 18.98
C PHE A 339 -6.43 -22.12 18.73
N LYS A 340 -6.52 -22.68 17.51
CA LYS A 340 -5.76 -23.88 17.11
C LYS A 340 -4.52 -23.59 16.29
N ASN A 341 -4.41 -22.35 15.80
CA ASN A 341 -3.38 -21.94 14.87
C ASN A 341 -2.80 -20.59 15.31
N VAL A 342 -1.54 -20.32 14.96
CA VAL A 342 -0.90 -19.03 15.16
C VAL A 342 0.08 -18.70 14.03
N TRP A 343 0.14 -17.43 13.68
CA TRP A 343 1.16 -16.84 12.82
C TRP A 343 2.08 -15.94 13.63
N PHE A 344 3.30 -15.73 13.13
CA PHE A 344 4.24 -14.76 13.67
C PHE A 344 4.62 -13.73 12.63
N ALA A 345 5.01 -12.53 13.08
CA ALA A 345 5.51 -11.48 12.21
C ALA A 345 6.77 -10.81 12.79
N SER A 346 7.86 -10.92 12.03
CA SER A 346 9.10 -10.16 12.18
C SER A 346 9.11 -8.98 11.22
N ALA A 347 10.16 -8.15 11.20
CA ALA A 347 10.29 -7.05 10.23
C ALA A 347 11.68 -7.02 9.58
N PHE A 348 11.73 -6.81 8.26
CA PHE A 348 12.97 -6.59 7.51
C PHE A 348 13.21 -5.12 7.12
N LYS A 349 12.19 -4.25 7.23
CA LYS A 349 12.27 -2.78 7.08
C LYS A 349 11.09 -2.06 7.77
N GLY A 350 11.13 -0.73 7.83
CA GLY A 350 10.03 0.17 8.22
C GLY A 350 9.81 0.32 9.74
N ALA A 351 10.04 -0.74 10.52
CA ALA A 351 9.77 -0.77 11.96
C ALA A 351 10.88 -0.19 12.86
N THR A 352 11.66 0.77 12.34
CA THR A 352 12.87 1.32 12.99
C THR A 352 12.83 2.85 13.09
N GLY A 353 11.92 3.50 12.37
CA GLY A 353 11.71 4.94 12.42
C GLY A 353 10.74 5.42 11.35
N VAL A 354 9.92 6.41 11.70
CA VAL A 354 8.86 6.98 10.84
C VAL A 354 9.37 7.60 9.53
N SER A 355 10.64 8.00 9.49
CA SER A 355 11.29 8.60 8.32
C SER A 355 12.66 7.94 8.04
N GLN A 356 12.81 6.66 8.40
CA GLN A 356 14.04 5.92 8.15
C GLN A 356 14.24 5.75 6.65
N ASN A 357 15.39 6.17 6.12
CA ASN A 357 15.69 6.07 4.68
C ASN A 357 16.76 5.02 4.35
N TRP A 358 17.48 4.51 5.36
CA TRP A 358 18.52 3.50 5.23
C TRP A 358 18.29 2.33 6.18
N THR A 359 18.23 1.11 5.66
CA THR A 359 17.80 -0.07 6.42
C THR A 359 18.88 -0.54 7.41
N PRO A 360 18.62 -0.62 8.73
CA PRO A 360 19.58 -1.14 9.70
C PRO A 360 19.55 -2.67 9.76
N ILE A 361 20.40 -3.34 8.96
CA ILE A 361 20.36 -4.81 8.79
C ILE A 361 20.52 -5.56 10.14
N LYS A 362 21.42 -5.12 11.03
CA LYS A 362 21.62 -5.77 12.35
C LYS A 362 20.34 -5.80 13.18
N PHE A 363 19.63 -4.68 13.27
CA PHE A 363 18.41 -4.57 14.07
C PHE A 363 17.37 -5.61 13.63
N HIS A 364 17.13 -5.68 12.31
CA HIS A 364 16.20 -6.64 11.74
C HIS A 364 16.71 -8.08 11.92
N LEU A 365 18.00 -8.33 11.73
CA LEU A 365 18.59 -9.65 11.97
C LEU A 365 18.37 -10.14 13.42
N GLU A 366 18.61 -9.28 14.41
CA GLU A 366 18.39 -9.59 15.83
C GLU A 366 16.91 -9.88 16.13
N ASN A 367 15.98 -9.14 15.50
CA ASN A 367 14.56 -9.41 15.61
C ASN A 367 14.21 -10.82 15.12
N HIS A 368 14.76 -11.25 13.98
CA HIS A 368 14.53 -12.60 13.45
C HIS A 368 15.15 -13.69 14.32
N LEU A 369 16.33 -13.44 14.90
CA LEU A 369 16.95 -14.37 15.85
C LEU A 369 16.08 -14.55 17.11
N ARG A 370 15.41 -13.49 17.58
CA ARG A 370 14.45 -13.58 18.69
C ARG A 370 13.21 -14.39 18.30
N TRP A 371 12.65 -14.14 17.12
CA TRP A 371 11.51 -14.91 16.61
C TRP A 371 11.83 -16.41 16.42
N LEU A 372 13.04 -16.75 15.99
CA LEU A 372 13.48 -18.14 15.91
C LEU A 372 13.49 -18.84 17.29
N GLN A 373 13.70 -18.10 18.38
CA GLN A 373 13.60 -18.65 19.73
C GLN A 373 12.14 -18.91 20.14
N VAL A 374 11.23 -17.99 19.81
CA VAL A 374 9.77 -18.18 20.00
C VAL A 374 9.27 -19.38 19.17
N MET A 375 9.70 -19.49 17.91
CA MET A 375 9.31 -20.60 17.05
C MET A 375 9.77 -21.96 17.62
N LYS A 376 10.93 -22.02 18.29
CA LYS A 376 11.36 -23.24 18.99
C LYS A 376 10.47 -23.56 20.20
N SER A 377 10.00 -22.54 20.91
CA SER A 377 9.15 -22.73 22.09
C SER A 377 7.71 -23.09 21.77
N ILE A 378 7.28 -23.01 20.51
CA ILE A 378 5.93 -23.44 20.10
C ILE A 378 5.62 -24.89 20.46
N SER A 379 6.65 -25.75 20.50
CA SER A 379 6.56 -27.16 20.91
C SER A 379 6.01 -27.36 22.33
N LYS A 380 6.04 -26.32 23.18
CA LYS A 380 5.42 -26.31 24.51
C LYS A 380 3.88 -26.25 24.45
N PHE A 381 3.31 -25.83 23.33
CA PHE A 381 1.88 -25.56 23.16
C PHE A 381 1.24 -26.62 22.25
N SER A 382 0.99 -27.82 22.81
CA SER A 382 0.57 -29.01 22.04
C SER A 382 -0.71 -28.84 21.21
N SER A 383 -1.60 -27.92 21.60
CA SER A 383 -2.87 -27.64 20.92
C SER A 383 -2.81 -26.46 19.95
N LEU A 384 -1.64 -25.81 19.80
CA LEU A 384 -1.44 -24.65 18.96
C LEU A 384 -0.46 -24.97 17.82
N ARG A 385 -0.94 -24.88 16.59
CA ARG A 385 -0.14 -25.15 15.39
C ARG A 385 0.44 -23.86 14.81
N PHE A 386 1.76 -23.83 14.65
CA PHE A 386 2.44 -22.78 13.89
C PHE A 386 2.06 -22.87 12.40
N GLN A 387 1.54 -21.78 11.84
CA GLN A 387 1.16 -21.68 10.43
C GLN A 387 2.24 -21.05 9.57
N GLY A 388 2.98 -20.07 10.09
CA GLY A 388 4.08 -19.44 9.38
C GLY A 388 4.59 -18.15 9.99
N LEU A 389 5.68 -17.65 9.41
CA LEU A 389 6.33 -16.39 9.74
C LEU A 389 6.21 -15.41 8.57
N ALA A 390 5.67 -14.23 8.84
CA ALA A 390 5.67 -13.09 7.93
C ALA A 390 6.88 -12.18 8.20
N LEU A 391 7.71 -11.95 7.20
CA LEU A 391 8.74 -10.94 7.24
C LEU A 391 8.13 -9.62 6.77
N THR A 392 7.79 -8.76 7.72
CA THR A 392 7.08 -7.50 7.43
C THR A 392 8.00 -6.45 6.82
N GLY A 393 7.51 -5.74 5.81
CA GLY A 393 8.22 -4.64 5.16
C GLY A 393 7.32 -3.42 5.04
N TRP A 394 7.19 -2.66 6.13
CA TRP A 394 6.30 -1.49 6.20
C TRP A 394 6.81 -0.34 5.37
N GLN A 395 5.93 0.28 4.61
CA GLN A 395 6.28 1.36 3.69
C GLN A 395 6.11 2.74 4.34
N ARG A 396 5.18 2.85 5.29
CA ARG A 396 4.95 4.02 6.16
C ARG A 396 4.11 3.60 7.38
N TYR A 397 4.03 4.44 8.42
CA TYR A 397 3.35 4.10 9.69
C TYR A 397 1.83 4.26 9.60
N ASP A 398 1.40 5.30 8.91
CA ASP A 398 0.00 5.55 8.57
C ASP A 398 -0.08 6.18 7.17
N HIS A 399 -1.30 6.33 6.66
CA HIS A 399 -1.53 6.85 5.30
C HIS A 399 -1.06 8.31 5.08
N PHE A 400 -0.80 9.08 6.14
CA PHE A 400 -0.36 10.48 6.08
C PHE A 400 1.15 10.65 6.37
N SER A 401 1.78 9.67 7.00
CA SER A 401 3.22 9.70 7.28
C SER A 401 4.08 9.60 6.02
N THR A 402 5.31 10.10 6.07
CA THR A 402 6.30 9.95 4.98
C THR A 402 6.68 8.48 4.77
N LEU A 403 7.26 8.18 3.61
CA LEU A 403 7.90 6.90 3.33
C LEU A 403 9.02 6.56 4.33
N CYS A 404 9.03 5.31 4.77
CA CYS A 404 10.20 4.62 5.31
C CYS A 404 11.13 4.16 4.16
N GLU A 405 12.05 3.23 4.43
CA GLU A 405 13.06 2.81 3.45
C GLU A 405 12.40 2.27 2.19
N LEU A 406 12.99 2.53 1.02
CA LEU A 406 12.47 1.96 -0.23
C LEU A 406 12.73 0.45 -0.27
N LEU A 407 11.84 -0.31 -0.91
CA LEU A 407 11.97 -1.76 -1.04
C LEU A 407 13.34 -2.19 -1.63
N PRO A 408 13.85 -1.61 -2.75
CA PRO A 408 15.19 -1.90 -3.27
C PRO A 408 16.31 -1.74 -2.23
N VAL A 409 16.19 -0.71 -1.37
CA VAL A 409 17.17 -0.39 -0.33
C VAL A 409 17.16 -1.43 0.80
N ALA A 410 16.01 -2.08 1.01
CA ALA A 410 15.81 -3.09 2.04
C ALA A 410 16.05 -4.54 1.57
N ILE A 411 16.26 -4.79 0.27
CA ILE A 411 16.49 -6.15 -0.25
C ILE A 411 17.65 -6.87 0.44
N PRO A 412 18.80 -6.23 0.74
CA PRO A 412 19.86 -6.89 1.51
C PRO A 412 19.42 -7.35 2.90
N SER A 413 18.65 -6.52 3.62
CA SER A 413 18.07 -6.87 4.91
C SER A 413 17.10 -8.04 4.79
N LEU A 414 16.20 -8.01 3.80
CA LEU A 414 15.26 -9.10 3.50
C LEU A 414 15.98 -10.42 3.31
N VAL A 415 16.98 -10.46 2.43
CA VAL A 415 17.71 -11.69 2.12
C VAL A 415 18.47 -12.21 3.34
N VAL A 416 19.18 -11.34 4.07
CA VAL A 416 19.88 -11.72 5.31
C VAL A 416 18.91 -12.30 6.34
N CYS A 417 17.76 -11.66 6.55
CA CYS A 417 16.73 -12.10 7.48
C CYS A 417 16.11 -13.45 7.05
N MET A 418 15.78 -13.60 5.76
CA MET A 418 15.21 -14.84 5.24
C MET A 418 16.21 -16.00 5.27
N GLN A 419 17.49 -15.76 4.95
CA GLN A 419 18.52 -16.79 5.07
C GLN A 419 18.77 -17.17 6.53
N THR A 420 18.67 -16.23 7.46
CA THR A 420 18.72 -16.51 8.91
C THR A 420 17.58 -17.42 9.34
N VAL A 421 16.34 -17.11 8.93
CA VAL A 421 15.17 -17.94 9.22
C VAL A 421 15.32 -19.33 8.62
N THR A 422 15.76 -19.42 7.36
CA THR A 422 15.91 -20.68 6.64
C THR A 422 16.94 -21.61 7.28
N HIS A 423 18.02 -21.06 7.81
CA HIS A 423 19.09 -21.83 8.45
C HIS A 423 18.93 -21.97 9.97
N GLY A 424 17.96 -21.29 10.57
CA GLY A 424 17.73 -21.27 12.03
C GLY A 424 18.72 -20.42 12.84
N SER A 425 19.68 -19.77 12.17
CA SER A 425 20.59 -18.73 12.69
C SER A 425 21.39 -18.11 11.53
N PHE A 426 22.08 -16.99 11.78
CA PHE A 426 22.96 -16.36 10.78
C PHE A 426 24.36 -17.00 10.77
N THR A 427 24.44 -18.21 10.22
CA THR A 427 25.69 -18.95 10.06
C THR A 427 26.50 -18.47 8.85
N GLU A 428 27.76 -18.91 8.72
CA GLU A 428 28.57 -18.69 7.51
C GLU A 428 27.89 -19.21 6.24
N LYS A 429 27.10 -20.29 6.32
CA LYS A 429 26.29 -20.79 5.19
C LYS A 429 25.20 -19.78 4.80
N ALA A 430 24.48 -19.25 5.78
CA ALA A 430 23.45 -18.22 5.55
C ALA A 430 24.06 -16.94 4.96
N LYS A 431 25.22 -16.51 5.49
CA LYS A 431 25.98 -15.37 4.97
C LYS A 431 26.44 -15.59 3.54
N THR A 432 27.09 -16.71 3.25
CA THR A 432 27.55 -17.09 1.90
C THR A 432 26.39 -17.13 0.92
N LYS A 433 25.26 -17.73 1.30
CA LYS A 433 24.07 -17.77 0.44
C LYS A 433 23.50 -16.38 0.20
N SER A 434 23.48 -15.51 1.21
CA SER A 434 23.05 -14.12 1.07
C SER A 434 23.94 -13.35 0.09
N GLN A 435 25.26 -13.47 0.21
CA GLN A 435 26.24 -12.86 -0.70
C GLN A 435 26.02 -13.33 -2.15
N GLN A 436 25.84 -14.64 -2.37
CA GLN A 436 25.58 -15.21 -3.69
C GLN A 436 24.28 -14.70 -4.32
N LEU A 437 23.19 -14.66 -3.55
CA LEU A 437 21.89 -14.18 -4.03
C LEU A 437 21.88 -12.69 -4.36
N LEU A 438 22.64 -11.89 -3.61
CA LEU A 438 22.72 -10.44 -3.78
C LEU A 438 23.85 -10.02 -4.74
N GLY A 439 24.78 -10.90 -5.08
CA GLY A 439 25.97 -10.54 -5.87
C GLY A 439 26.96 -9.63 -5.12
N PHE A 440 26.94 -9.66 -3.79
CA PHE A 440 27.91 -8.91 -2.97
C PHE A 440 29.15 -9.76 -2.66
N LYS A 441 30.31 -9.10 -2.56
CA LYS A 441 31.56 -9.72 -2.10
C LYS A 441 31.49 -9.99 -0.60
N ASN A 442 30.95 -9.03 0.15
CA ASN A 442 30.79 -9.14 1.59
C ASN A 442 29.54 -8.40 2.07
N ILE A 443 28.92 -8.91 3.13
CA ILE A 443 27.80 -8.27 3.83
C ILE A 443 28.13 -8.32 5.31
N ASN A 444 28.17 -7.15 5.93
CA ASN A 444 28.43 -7.01 7.35
C ASN A 444 27.24 -6.29 8.02
N PRO A 445 26.34 -7.04 8.68
CA PRO A 445 25.24 -6.45 9.43
C PRO A 445 25.70 -5.46 10.51
N GLU A 446 26.84 -5.70 11.17
CA GLU A 446 27.29 -4.94 12.35
C GLU A 446 27.56 -3.47 12.06
N ASN A 447 28.24 -3.18 10.95
CA ASN A 447 28.52 -1.82 10.50
C ASN A 447 27.54 -1.37 9.40
N ASN A 448 26.51 -2.16 9.13
CA ASN A 448 25.52 -1.94 8.09
C ASN A 448 26.14 -1.68 6.70
N SER A 449 27.20 -2.42 6.35
CA SER A 449 27.94 -2.26 5.10
C SER A 449 27.83 -3.47 4.19
N SER A 450 27.80 -3.21 2.89
CA SER A 450 27.92 -4.22 1.84
C SER A 450 29.02 -3.81 0.86
N GLU A 451 29.84 -4.79 0.46
CA GLU A 451 30.97 -4.60 -0.46
C GLU A 451 30.64 -5.17 -1.84
N GLY A 452 30.90 -4.38 -2.88
CA GLY A 452 30.53 -4.67 -4.26
C GLY A 452 29.23 -4.00 -4.68
N GLU A 453 28.97 -3.99 -5.99
CA GLU A 453 27.82 -3.30 -6.59
C GLU A 453 26.50 -4.04 -6.37
N GLY A 454 26.54 -5.37 -6.24
CA GLY A 454 25.37 -6.24 -6.19
C GLY A 454 24.79 -6.53 -7.57
N THR A 455 24.00 -7.60 -7.68
CA THR A 455 23.38 -8.05 -8.94
C THR A 455 21.87 -8.30 -8.83
N PHE A 456 21.26 -7.91 -7.70
CA PHE A 456 19.81 -8.04 -7.50
C PHE A 456 19.04 -6.88 -8.16
N ALA A 457 17.76 -7.11 -8.44
CA ALA A 457 16.88 -6.09 -8.99
C ALA A 457 16.78 -4.89 -8.02
N GLY A 458 17.22 -3.71 -8.47
CA GLY A 458 17.27 -2.50 -7.64
C GLY A 458 18.61 -2.25 -6.93
N ALA A 459 19.66 -3.03 -7.22
CA ALA A 459 21.01 -2.78 -6.69
C ALA A 459 21.54 -1.37 -7.01
N GLU A 460 21.25 -0.84 -8.20
CA GLU A 460 21.61 0.52 -8.58
C GLU A 460 20.98 1.56 -7.64
N ILE A 461 19.67 1.47 -7.39
CA ILE A 461 18.98 2.34 -6.42
C ILE A 461 19.56 2.17 -5.01
N TYR A 462 19.88 0.95 -4.59
CA TYR A 462 20.54 0.72 -3.30
C TYR A 462 21.86 1.50 -3.18
N GLN A 463 22.73 1.44 -4.19
CA GLN A 463 23.99 2.20 -4.19
C GLN A 463 23.76 3.70 -4.25
N MET A 464 22.77 4.15 -5.03
CA MET A 464 22.48 5.57 -5.17
C MET A 464 21.92 6.19 -3.90
N VAL A 465 20.97 5.52 -3.24
CA VAL A 465 20.43 5.97 -1.95
C VAL A 465 21.51 5.96 -0.88
N ARG A 466 22.39 4.95 -0.89
CA ARG A 466 23.56 4.91 0.01
C ARG A 466 24.43 6.14 -0.16
N TRP A 467 24.80 6.47 -1.41
CA TRP A 467 25.64 7.63 -1.72
C TRP A 467 24.97 8.95 -1.32
N ILE A 468 23.69 9.13 -1.65
CA ILE A 468 22.90 10.31 -1.27
C ILE A 468 22.89 10.48 0.24
N THR A 469 22.54 9.42 0.97
CA THR A 469 22.43 9.45 2.45
C THR A 469 23.77 9.77 3.12
N GLN A 470 24.89 9.34 2.53
CA GLN A 470 26.23 9.52 3.10
C GLN A 470 26.86 10.88 2.77
N ASN A 471 26.55 11.49 1.63
CA ASN A 471 27.34 12.60 1.09
C ASN A 471 26.54 13.89 0.80
N LEU A 472 25.26 13.81 0.41
CA LEU A 472 24.53 14.98 -0.08
C LEU A 472 24.48 16.10 0.97
N LYS A 473 24.02 15.77 2.17
CA LYS A 473 23.89 16.74 3.26
C LYS A 473 25.23 17.41 3.60
N SER A 474 26.29 16.62 3.78
CA SER A 474 27.59 17.13 4.23
C SER A 474 28.24 18.01 3.17
N GLU A 475 28.20 17.61 1.90
CA GLU A 475 28.75 18.39 0.79
C GLU A 475 27.98 19.70 0.58
N VAL A 476 26.64 19.66 0.60
CA VAL A 476 25.82 20.86 0.42
C VAL A 476 25.98 21.82 1.60
N ILE A 477 25.93 21.34 2.84
CA ILE A 477 26.15 22.18 4.04
C ILE A 477 27.57 22.78 4.04
N SER A 478 28.57 22.06 3.52
CA SER A 478 29.92 22.60 3.38
C SER A 478 29.94 23.90 2.57
N VAL A 479 29.20 23.93 1.47
CA VAL A 479 29.06 25.13 0.63
C VAL A 479 28.19 26.18 1.30
N LEU A 480 26.99 25.80 1.74
CA LEU A 480 25.99 26.77 2.24
C LEU A 480 26.39 27.43 3.56
N GLU A 481 26.97 26.65 4.47
CA GLU A 481 27.22 27.09 5.84
C GLU A 481 28.70 27.15 6.15
N ASN A 482 29.57 26.25 5.68
CA ASN A 482 30.97 26.26 6.14
C ASN A 482 31.89 27.19 5.35
N ASN A 483 31.44 27.70 4.20
CA ASN A 483 32.20 28.63 3.39
C ASN A 483 32.23 30.04 4.02
N ARG A 484 33.43 30.55 4.33
CA ARG A 484 33.63 31.83 5.03
C ARG A 484 33.23 33.01 4.17
N GLU A 485 33.49 32.92 2.87
CA GLU A 485 33.19 33.94 1.88
C GLU A 485 31.67 34.12 1.73
N ILE A 486 30.93 33.01 1.66
CA ILE A 486 29.46 33.03 1.62
C ILE A 486 28.91 33.63 2.92
N LYS A 487 29.39 33.20 4.08
CA LYS A 487 28.96 33.75 5.38
C LYS A 487 29.18 35.27 5.50
N GLY A 488 30.32 35.77 5.05
CA GLY A 488 30.70 37.17 5.22
C GLY A 488 30.19 38.11 4.13
N TRP A 489 30.11 37.64 2.88
CA TRP A 489 29.91 38.52 1.71
C TRP A 489 28.79 38.07 0.77
N PHE A 490 28.17 36.92 1.02
CA PHE A 490 27.06 36.41 0.20
C PHE A 490 25.96 35.73 1.02
N ASN A 491 25.75 36.21 2.25
CA ASN A 491 24.75 35.65 3.16
C ASN A 491 23.33 36.11 2.78
N ARG A 492 22.34 35.69 3.57
CA ARG A 492 20.92 36.02 3.32
C ARG A 492 20.66 37.53 3.18
N TYR A 493 21.38 38.40 3.89
CA TYR A 493 21.22 39.85 3.76
C TYR A 493 21.73 40.35 2.40
N ASN A 494 22.92 39.89 1.98
CA ASN A 494 23.49 40.22 0.66
C ASN A 494 22.55 39.81 -0.47
N ARG A 495 22.08 38.56 -0.43
CA ARG A 495 21.19 37.98 -1.45
C ARG A 495 19.85 38.71 -1.52
N LYS A 496 19.20 38.92 -0.37
CA LYS A 496 17.92 39.64 -0.28
C LYS A 496 17.99 41.07 -0.84
N HIS A 497 19.12 41.74 -0.65
CA HIS A 497 19.31 43.13 -1.09
C HIS A 497 20.12 43.24 -2.38
N GLN A 498 20.32 42.13 -3.09
CA GLN A 498 21.04 42.04 -4.37
C GLN A 498 22.35 42.84 -4.40
N PHE A 499 23.17 42.72 -3.34
CA PHE A 499 24.44 43.44 -3.24
C PHE A 499 25.55 42.56 -2.66
N ALA A 500 26.66 42.45 -3.37
CA ALA A 500 27.86 41.75 -2.95
C ALA A 500 29.07 42.24 -3.75
N ASN A 501 30.28 41.89 -3.30
CA ASN A 501 31.52 42.22 -4.00
C ASN A 501 31.92 41.06 -4.93
N PRO A 502 31.90 41.23 -6.27
CA PRO A 502 32.23 40.17 -7.24
C PRO A 502 33.58 39.49 -6.97
N ARG A 503 34.61 40.25 -6.57
CA ARG A 503 35.93 39.69 -6.23
C ARG A 503 35.86 38.66 -5.10
N ASN A 504 34.99 38.88 -4.11
CA ASN A 504 34.82 37.93 -3.01
C ASN A 504 33.93 36.75 -3.42
N MET A 505 33.00 36.98 -4.35
CA MET A 505 32.15 35.94 -4.92
C MET A 505 32.92 34.95 -5.78
N GLU A 506 33.87 35.43 -6.59
CA GLU A 506 34.76 34.60 -7.42
C GLU A 506 35.55 33.56 -6.61
N ARG A 507 35.80 33.81 -5.32
CA ARG A 507 36.57 32.89 -4.46
C ARG A 507 35.87 31.57 -4.17
N PHE A 508 34.55 31.51 -4.25
CA PHE A 508 33.76 30.30 -4.01
C PHE A 508 33.01 29.80 -5.26
N ASP A 509 33.17 30.48 -6.40
CA ASP A 509 32.50 30.17 -7.66
C ASP A 509 32.69 28.71 -8.11
N SER A 510 33.96 28.29 -8.19
CA SER A 510 34.33 26.96 -8.66
C SER A 510 33.76 25.85 -7.78
N GLU A 511 33.79 26.02 -6.45
CA GLU A 511 33.26 25.03 -5.52
C GLU A 511 31.73 24.96 -5.60
N LEU A 512 31.06 26.12 -5.57
CA LEU A 512 29.61 26.24 -5.67
C LEU A 512 29.08 25.56 -6.93
N HIS A 513 29.62 25.92 -8.10
CA HIS A 513 29.16 25.37 -9.37
C HIS A 513 29.52 23.90 -9.54
N ARG A 514 30.68 23.45 -9.02
CA ARG A 514 31.06 22.04 -9.05
C ARG A 514 30.10 21.18 -8.22
N VAL A 515 29.84 21.56 -6.97
CA VAL A 515 28.95 20.81 -6.08
C VAL A 515 27.53 20.79 -6.65
N HIS A 516 27.01 21.94 -7.07
CA HIS A 516 25.69 22.03 -7.69
C HIS A 516 25.58 21.15 -8.94
N LYS A 517 26.50 21.29 -9.91
CA LYS A 517 26.47 20.52 -11.16
C LYS A 517 26.55 19.01 -10.90
N ASN A 518 27.49 18.58 -10.06
CA ASN A 518 27.69 17.15 -9.77
C ASN A 518 26.42 16.53 -9.17
N TRP A 519 25.77 17.22 -8.23
CA TRP A 519 24.55 16.71 -7.62
C TRP A 519 23.34 16.76 -8.56
N GLU A 520 23.16 17.81 -9.37
CA GLU A 520 22.07 17.84 -10.36
C GLU A 520 22.19 16.69 -11.37
N GLU A 521 23.40 16.44 -11.90
CA GLU A 521 23.64 15.32 -12.83
C GLU A 521 23.37 13.97 -12.17
N TYR A 522 23.86 13.78 -10.95
CA TYR A 522 23.65 12.54 -10.18
C TYR A 522 22.17 12.29 -9.88
N LEU A 523 21.46 13.33 -9.44
CA LEU A 523 20.05 13.26 -9.06
C LEU A 523 19.13 13.11 -10.28
N GLY A 524 19.51 13.65 -11.43
CA GLY A 524 18.82 13.39 -12.70
C GLY A 524 18.85 11.90 -13.07
N ASN A 525 20.01 11.26 -12.96
CA ASN A 525 20.14 9.81 -13.17
C ASN A 525 19.38 9.02 -12.11
N PHE A 526 19.46 9.43 -10.84
CA PHE A 526 18.76 8.76 -9.74
C PHE A 526 17.24 8.76 -9.96
N ARG A 527 16.68 9.91 -10.34
CA ARG A 527 15.26 10.06 -10.67
C ARG A 527 14.85 9.11 -11.79
N ALA A 528 15.61 9.04 -12.88
CA ALA A 528 15.32 8.14 -13.99
C ALA A 528 15.30 6.65 -13.53
N GLN A 529 16.21 6.26 -12.65
CA GLN A 529 16.23 4.90 -12.10
C GLN A 529 15.05 4.64 -11.15
N MET A 530 14.69 5.62 -10.33
CA MET A 530 13.53 5.53 -9.45
C MET A 530 12.24 5.36 -10.26
N GLU A 531 12.10 6.09 -11.36
CA GLU A 531 10.95 6.01 -12.26
C GLU A 531 10.83 4.64 -12.98
N ASN A 532 11.91 3.86 -13.08
CA ASN A 532 11.83 2.48 -13.59
C ASN A 532 11.12 1.53 -12.61
N ILE A 533 11.17 1.84 -11.31
CA ILE A 533 10.64 0.99 -10.22
C ILE A 533 9.32 1.53 -9.68
N TYR A 534 9.19 2.85 -9.56
CA TYR A 534 8.11 3.52 -8.85
C TYR A 534 7.32 4.48 -9.74
N PHE A 535 6.13 4.84 -9.30
CA PHE A 535 5.29 5.85 -9.93
C PHE A 535 5.76 7.27 -9.56
N PRO A 536 5.44 8.29 -10.38
CA PRO A 536 5.97 9.65 -10.20
C PRO A 536 5.73 10.25 -8.82
N ASP A 537 4.57 10.01 -8.20
CA ASP A 537 4.25 10.51 -6.84
C ASP A 537 5.21 9.99 -5.78
N THR A 538 5.53 8.69 -5.80
CA THR A 538 6.54 8.09 -4.91
C THR A 538 7.92 8.73 -5.13
N VAL A 539 8.29 8.98 -6.40
CA VAL A 539 9.59 9.59 -6.73
C VAL A 539 9.64 11.02 -6.21
N GLU A 540 8.59 11.82 -6.43
CA GLU A 540 8.54 13.19 -5.91
C GLU A 540 8.56 13.24 -4.39
N GLU A 541 7.73 12.45 -3.70
CA GLU A 541 7.71 12.41 -2.22
C GLU A 541 9.10 12.09 -1.67
N TRP A 542 9.76 11.06 -2.21
CA TRP A 542 11.07 10.66 -1.74
C TRP A 542 12.12 11.76 -1.99
N MET A 543 12.09 12.41 -3.17
CA MET A 543 12.98 13.51 -3.52
C MET A 543 12.75 14.74 -2.64
N GLU A 544 11.51 15.11 -2.36
CA GLU A 544 11.17 16.23 -1.49
C GLU A 544 11.72 16.03 -0.07
N VAL A 545 11.48 14.85 0.50
CA VAL A 545 11.84 14.54 1.89
C VAL A 545 13.35 14.37 2.07
N ASN A 546 14.04 13.74 1.11
CA ASN A 546 15.44 13.31 1.30
C ASN A 546 16.47 14.15 0.54
N VAL A 547 16.07 14.86 -0.53
CA VAL A 547 16.99 15.52 -1.46
C VAL A 547 16.75 17.03 -1.52
N ASN A 548 15.54 17.45 -1.85
CA ASN A 548 15.22 18.85 -2.13
C ASN A 548 15.39 19.75 -0.91
N LEU A 549 15.22 19.21 0.31
CA LEU A 549 15.57 19.88 1.56
C LEU A 549 16.99 20.51 1.54
N TYR A 550 17.94 19.87 0.86
CA TYR A 550 19.31 20.36 0.71
C TYR A 550 19.54 21.04 -0.64
N MET A 551 19.02 20.46 -1.72
CA MET A 551 19.27 20.98 -3.06
C MET A 551 18.57 22.29 -3.36
N ASP A 552 17.37 22.55 -2.82
CA ASP A 552 16.65 23.79 -3.09
C ASP A 552 17.40 25.03 -2.57
N PRO A 553 17.91 25.06 -1.32
CA PRO A 553 18.78 26.14 -0.87
C PRO A 553 20.04 26.33 -1.73
N LEU A 554 20.63 25.24 -2.25
CA LEU A 554 21.80 25.31 -3.13
C LEU A 554 21.44 25.88 -4.51
N ARG A 555 20.33 25.44 -5.11
CA ARG A 555 19.79 25.97 -6.37
C ARG A 555 19.49 27.46 -6.25
N GLU A 556 18.86 27.88 -5.16
CA GLU A 556 18.62 29.29 -4.84
C GLU A 556 19.93 30.08 -4.71
N LEU A 557 20.92 29.54 -4.01
CA LEU A 557 22.23 30.19 -3.86
C LEU A 557 22.92 30.40 -5.22
N VAL A 558 22.89 29.40 -6.11
CA VAL A 558 23.44 29.49 -7.47
C VAL A 558 22.69 30.51 -8.31
N LYS A 559 21.36 30.56 -8.19
CA LYS A 559 20.54 31.57 -8.87
C LYS A 559 20.91 32.98 -8.42
N ASP A 560 20.91 33.22 -7.11
CA ASP A 560 21.27 34.52 -6.53
C ASP A 560 22.69 34.92 -6.94
N TYR A 561 23.63 33.96 -6.97
CA TYR A 561 25.01 34.20 -7.39
C TYR A 561 25.06 34.78 -8.79
N LYS A 562 24.38 34.14 -9.75
CA LYS A 562 24.34 34.59 -11.15
C LYS A 562 23.71 35.96 -11.30
N GLU A 563 22.58 36.19 -10.62
CA GLU A 563 21.88 37.47 -10.65
C GLU A 563 22.73 38.61 -10.09
N ILE A 564 23.40 38.40 -8.96
CA ILE A 564 24.19 39.45 -8.29
C ILE A 564 25.54 39.68 -8.98
N MET A 565 26.19 38.63 -9.51
CA MET A 565 27.39 38.81 -10.34
C MET A 565 27.11 39.69 -11.56
N ALA A 566 25.93 39.53 -12.19
CA ALA A 566 25.53 40.33 -13.35
C ALA A 566 25.37 41.83 -13.03
N LEU A 567 25.16 42.19 -11.76
CA LEU A 567 25.09 43.59 -11.31
C LEU A 567 26.47 44.25 -11.23
N MET A 568 27.56 43.49 -11.25
CA MET A 568 28.94 44.03 -11.17
C MET A 568 29.16 45.02 -10.01
N ALA A 569 28.64 44.69 -8.82
CA ALA A 569 28.65 45.56 -7.63
C ALA A 569 27.90 46.90 -7.77
N ALA A 570 26.95 47.00 -8.70
CA ALA A 570 26.07 48.16 -8.78
C ALA A 570 25.40 48.44 -7.42
N PRO A 571 25.20 49.71 -7.05
CA PRO A 571 24.56 50.08 -5.81
C PRO A 571 23.13 49.53 -5.73
N LYS A 572 22.64 49.31 -4.51
CA LYS A 572 21.27 48.87 -4.26
C LYS A 572 20.29 49.78 -4.99
N GLN A 573 19.44 49.21 -5.85
CA GLN A 573 18.27 49.94 -6.33
C GLN A 573 17.29 50.05 -5.16
N ASN A 574 16.98 51.29 -4.74
CA ASN A 574 16.11 51.58 -3.60
C ASN A 574 14.67 51.15 -3.83
#